data_AF-A0A6L7N6W3-F1
#
_entry.id   AF-A0A6L7N6W3-F1
#
_cell.length_a   1.000
_cell.length_b   1.000
_cell.length_c   1.000
_cell.angle_alpha   90.00
_cell.angle_beta   90.00
_cell.angle_gamma   90.00
#
_symmetry.space_group_name_H-M   'P 1'
#
loop_
_entity.id
_entity.type
_entity.pdbx_description
1 polymer ?
#
loop_
_entity_poly.entity_id
_entity_poly.type
_entity_poly.pdbx_seq_one_letter_code
_entity_poly.pdbx_strand_id
1 'polypeptide(L)'
;MGKNSTVIPAFSKDSKLKRRIRNHLRALGFQKNKNGNLIPPASTKDSIRKVHAVHRADVLKRNADFVACQLPKLKHYFASGYEIDPGRIQPKLELIRSGTWQSELFRLATLSWSIPVSAGFGRRMRYLVWDQHNEKIIGLIALGDPVFNLKARDEYIGWDSEARRQRMVYILDAYVLGAVPPYNSLLCGKLVACLVRTDQVRRDFQSKYGQTIGIISQEAKRAKLVMVTTSSALGRSSVYNRLKINGEEYFRSIGFTGGWGHFHVPDDLFWDLREYLRGIGHKYVNSHAFGDGPNWRLRTIRAALDELGFRGDLLRHGIQREVFTCNLATNATKILLGEQKRPIFSTIKSVDEVSELVKERWIVPRAGRKPDYVGWDVVNFENLIKAGISAQIRGLESKYC
;
A
#
# COMPACT_ATOMS: atom_id res chain seq x y z
N MET A 1 3.85 58.28 -2.03
CA MET A 1 3.66 57.45 -3.24
C MET A 1 3.26 56.05 -2.80
N GLY A 2 2.03 55.65 -3.11
CA GLY A 2 1.40 54.43 -2.61
C GLY A 2 2.01 53.16 -3.18
N LYS A 3 2.10 52.12 -2.34
CA LYS A 3 2.37 50.75 -2.76
C LYS A 3 1.31 50.33 -3.78
N ASN A 4 1.71 50.14 -5.03
CA ASN A 4 0.88 49.49 -6.04
C ASN A 4 0.52 48.09 -5.53
N SER A 5 -0.70 47.95 -5.01
CA SER A 5 -1.35 46.67 -4.83
C SER A 5 -1.57 46.10 -6.23
N THR A 6 -0.79 45.10 -6.60
CA THR A 6 -1.01 44.34 -7.83
C THR A 6 -2.40 43.69 -7.70
N VAL A 7 -3.40 44.29 -8.34
CA VAL A 7 -4.75 43.76 -8.40
C VAL A 7 -4.70 42.49 -9.24
N ILE A 8 -4.56 41.34 -8.58
CA ILE A 8 -4.71 40.04 -9.23
C ILE A 8 -6.18 39.98 -9.67
N PRO A 9 -6.49 39.88 -10.97
CA PRO A 9 -7.88 39.84 -11.42
C PRO A 9 -8.59 38.68 -10.73
N ALA A 10 -9.63 39.01 -9.96
CA ALA A 10 -10.31 38.10 -9.03
C ALA A 10 -10.95 36.86 -9.71
N PHE A 11 -10.93 36.80 -11.05
CA PHE A 11 -11.62 35.80 -11.87
C PHE A 11 -10.75 35.12 -12.94
N SER A 12 -9.41 35.28 -12.94
CA SER A 12 -8.56 34.48 -13.82
C SER A 12 -8.70 32.98 -13.52
N LYS A 13 -8.46 32.12 -14.53
CA LYS A 13 -8.46 30.66 -14.35
C LYS A 13 -7.54 30.24 -13.19
N ASP A 14 -6.40 30.90 -13.06
CA ASP A 14 -5.43 30.75 -11.98
C ASP A 14 -6.04 31.08 -10.60
N SER A 15 -6.72 32.22 -10.47
CA SER A 15 -7.36 32.63 -9.21
C SER A 15 -8.43 31.63 -8.76
N LYS A 16 -9.22 31.09 -9.71
CA LYS A 16 -10.22 30.04 -9.44
C LYS A 16 -9.56 28.74 -8.97
N LEU A 17 -8.50 28.30 -9.64
CA LEU A 17 -7.76 27.08 -9.27
C LEU A 17 -7.06 27.23 -7.92
N LYS A 18 -6.39 28.35 -7.66
CA LYS A 18 -5.80 28.66 -6.35
C LYS A 18 -6.86 28.65 -5.23
N ARG A 19 -8.07 29.15 -5.48
CA ARG A 19 -9.18 29.10 -4.53
C ARG A 19 -9.66 27.67 -4.28
N ARG A 20 -9.82 26.86 -5.34
CA ARG A 20 -10.19 25.44 -5.23
C ARG A 20 -9.17 24.66 -4.38
N ILE A 21 -7.87 24.82 -4.64
CA ILE A 21 -6.79 24.20 -3.86
C ILE A 21 -6.87 24.60 -2.39
N ARG A 22 -7.01 25.89 -2.09
CA ARG A 22 -7.10 26.37 -0.69
C ARG A 22 -8.34 25.85 0.03
N ASN A 23 -9.50 25.83 -0.63
CA ASN A 23 -10.73 25.29 -0.05
C ASN A 23 -10.61 23.79 0.23
N HIS A 24 -10.01 23.06 -0.70
CA HIS A 24 -9.73 21.64 -0.56
C HIS A 24 -8.79 21.35 0.62
N LEU A 25 -7.68 22.06 0.72
CA LEU A 25 -6.73 21.90 1.83
C LEU A 25 -7.35 22.29 3.19
N ARG A 26 -8.18 23.34 3.24
CA ARG A 26 -8.95 23.69 4.45
C ARG A 26 -9.92 22.58 4.85
N ALA A 27 -10.64 21.99 3.90
CA ALA A 27 -11.55 20.87 4.15
C ALA A 27 -10.81 19.65 4.72
N LEU A 28 -9.53 19.48 4.37
CA LEU A 28 -8.64 18.46 4.92
C LEU A 28 -8.01 18.82 6.27
N GLY A 29 -8.31 20.01 6.81
CA GLY A 29 -7.81 20.46 8.12
C GLY A 29 -6.47 21.19 8.09
N PHE A 30 -5.95 21.57 6.91
CA PHE A 30 -4.75 22.42 6.84
C PHE A 30 -5.06 23.81 7.41
N GLN A 31 -4.18 24.30 8.29
CA GLN A 31 -4.33 25.60 8.95
C GLN A 31 -3.31 26.59 8.41
N LYS A 32 -3.56 27.89 8.53
CA LYS A 32 -2.52 28.89 8.25
C LYS A 32 -1.73 29.18 9.52
N ASN A 33 -0.40 29.18 9.42
CA ASN A 33 0.44 29.72 10.49
C ASN A 33 0.45 31.26 10.47
N LYS A 34 1.11 31.86 11.47
CA LYS A 34 1.22 33.34 11.62
C LYS A 34 1.80 34.05 10.38
N ASN A 35 2.56 33.33 9.56
CA ASN A 35 3.17 33.85 8.33
C ASN A 35 2.29 33.61 7.08
N GLY A 36 1.04 33.17 7.25
CA GLY A 36 0.10 32.91 6.16
C GLY A 36 0.32 31.59 5.41
N ASN A 37 1.30 30.77 5.83
CA ASN A 37 1.63 29.49 5.19
C ASN A 37 0.68 28.39 5.66
N LEU A 38 0.29 27.49 4.76
CA LEU A 38 -0.54 26.33 5.09
C LEU A 38 0.31 25.23 5.75
N ILE A 39 -0.06 24.83 6.96
CA ILE A 39 0.52 23.73 7.72
C ILE A 39 -0.45 22.53 7.71
N PRO A 40 0.06 21.30 7.55
CA PRO A 40 -0.77 20.10 7.63
C PRO A 40 -1.39 19.95 9.03
N PRO A 41 -2.59 19.36 9.16
CA PRO A 41 -3.20 19.08 10.47
C PRO A 41 -2.31 18.13 11.29
N ALA A 42 -2.42 18.21 12.62
CA ALA A 42 -1.91 17.14 13.49
C ALA A 42 -2.66 15.84 13.15
N SER A 43 -1.97 14.90 12.50
CA SER A 43 -2.62 13.74 11.87
C SER A 43 -2.98 12.67 12.91
N THR A 44 -4.26 12.57 13.29
CA THR A 44 -4.79 11.41 14.02
C THR A 44 -5.12 10.28 13.04
N LYS A 45 -5.06 9.01 13.45
CA LYS A 45 -5.41 7.86 12.57
C LYS A 45 -6.79 7.99 11.92
N ASP A 46 -7.74 8.60 12.63
CA ASP A 46 -9.10 8.78 12.12
C ASP A 46 -9.21 9.86 11.06
N SER A 47 -8.43 10.95 11.15
CA SER A 47 -8.35 11.94 10.06
C SER A 47 -7.85 11.29 8.77
N ILE A 48 -6.85 10.40 8.87
CA ILE A 48 -6.29 9.67 7.74
C ILE A 48 -7.33 8.72 7.13
N ARG A 49 -8.08 8.01 7.97
CA ARG A 49 -9.18 7.14 7.54
C ARG A 49 -10.25 7.89 6.77
N LYS A 50 -10.66 9.09 7.23
CA LYS A 50 -11.65 9.92 6.54
C LYS A 50 -11.19 10.32 5.14
N VAL A 51 -9.92 10.72 4.98
CA VAL A 51 -9.36 11.05 3.66
C VAL A 51 -9.36 9.83 2.74
N HIS A 52 -8.95 8.66 3.24
CA HIS A 52 -8.98 7.43 2.46
C HIS A 52 -10.39 6.93 2.15
N ALA A 53 -11.39 7.23 2.98
CA ALA A 53 -12.77 6.83 2.74
C ALA A 53 -13.33 7.43 1.45
N VAL A 54 -13.02 8.71 1.15
CA VAL A 54 -13.41 9.36 -0.11
C VAL A 54 -12.77 8.64 -1.30
N HIS A 55 -11.45 8.43 -1.24
CA HIS A 55 -10.73 7.71 -2.30
C HIS A 55 -11.21 6.26 -2.47
N ARG A 56 -11.58 5.59 -1.37
CA ARG A 56 -12.15 4.25 -1.40
C ARG A 56 -13.51 4.22 -2.11
N ALA A 57 -14.37 5.19 -1.85
CA ALA A 57 -15.66 5.30 -2.52
C ALA A 57 -15.48 5.47 -4.05
N ASP A 58 -14.56 6.35 -4.47
CA ASP A 58 -14.25 6.54 -5.89
C ASP A 58 -13.71 5.26 -6.55
N VAL A 59 -12.82 4.54 -5.86
CA VAL A 59 -12.31 3.25 -6.33
C VAL A 59 -13.44 2.23 -6.46
N LEU A 60 -14.31 2.10 -5.46
CA LEU A 60 -15.45 1.19 -5.52
C LEU A 60 -16.41 1.52 -6.66
N LYS A 61 -16.70 2.80 -6.87
CA LYS A 61 -17.54 3.27 -7.99
C LYS A 61 -16.96 2.88 -9.35
N ARG A 62 -15.66 3.08 -9.56
CA ARG A 62 -14.97 2.66 -10.80
C ARG A 62 -14.94 1.15 -11.01
N ASN A 63 -15.17 0.39 -9.94
CA ASN A 63 -15.20 -1.06 -9.96
C ASN A 63 -16.63 -1.62 -9.82
N ALA A 64 -17.67 -0.79 -9.93
CA ALA A 64 -19.06 -1.20 -9.68
C ALA A 64 -19.49 -2.36 -10.60
N ASP A 65 -19.25 -2.26 -11.90
CA ASP A 65 -19.60 -3.32 -12.87
C ASP A 65 -18.83 -4.61 -12.59
N PHE A 66 -17.54 -4.48 -12.26
CA PHE A 66 -16.70 -5.61 -11.87
C PHE A 66 -17.24 -6.29 -10.61
N VAL A 67 -17.59 -5.52 -9.58
CA VAL A 67 -18.16 -6.04 -8.33
C VAL A 67 -19.51 -6.71 -8.60
N ALA A 68 -20.40 -6.09 -9.35
CA ALA A 68 -21.70 -6.65 -9.69
C ALA A 68 -21.56 -7.99 -10.43
N CYS A 69 -20.60 -8.10 -11.35
CA CYS A 69 -20.35 -9.32 -12.12
C CYS A 69 -19.68 -10.43 -11.29
N GLN A 70 -18.68 -10.08 -10.48
CA GLN A 70 -17.77 -11.06 -9.86
C GLN A 70 -18.13 -11.42 -8.41
N LEU A 71 -18.74 -10.51 -7.64
CA LEU A 71 -19.10 -10.78 -6.26
C LEU A 71 -20.02 -12.01 -6.12
N PRO A 72 -21.09 -12.18 -6.92
CA PRO A 72 -21.93 -13.39 -6.83
C PRO A 72 -21.18 -14.68 -7.12
N LYS A 73 -20.16 -14.62 -8.00
CA LYS A 73 -19.37 -15.78 -8.46
C LYS A 73 -18.25 -16.16 -7.50
N LEU A 74 -17.76 -15.22 -6.69
CA LEU A 74 -16.53 -15.39 -5.91
C LEU A 74 -16.75 -15.28 -4.40
N LYS A 75 -17.94 -14.85 -3.96
CA LYS A 75 -18.22 -14.62 -2.53
C LYS A 75 -18.06 -15.88 -1.67
N HIS A 76 -18.26 -17.07 -2.24
CA HIS A 76 -18.14 -18.34 -1.51
C HIS A 76 -16.72 -18.65 -1.03
N TYR A 77 -15.70 -17.97 -1.57
CA TYR A 77 -14.31 -18.09 -1.10
C TYR A 77 -14.01 -17.24 0.15
N PHE A 78 -14.96 -16.41 0.61
CA PHE A 78 -14.84 -15.68 1.87
C PHE A 78 -15.56 -16.45 2.96
N ALA A 79 -14.92 -16.57 4.13
CA ALA A 79 -15.48 -17.32 5.24
C ALA A 79 -16.59 -16.55 5.97
N SER A 80 -17.62 -17.27 6.38
CA SER A 80 -18.37 -16.95 7.59
C SER A 80 -17.60 -17.44 8.82
N GLY A 81 -17.81 -16.80 9.96
CA GLY A 81 -17.10 -17.06 11.21
C GLY A 81 -17.22 -18.48 11.70
N TYR A 82 -18.40 -19.07 11.56
CA TYR A 82 -18.70 -20.46 11.96
C TYR A 82 -17.99 -21.52 11.10
N GLU A 83 -17.46 -21.15 9.92
CA GLU A 83 -16.69 -22.05 9.05
C GLU A 83 -15.22 -22.14 9.48
N ILE A 84 -14.78 -21.33 10.44
CA ILE A 84 -13.38 -21.27 10.87
C ILE A 84 -13.20 -22.09 12.15
N ASP A 85 -12.38 -23.14 12.07
CA ASP A 85 -11.81 -23.80 13.24
C ASP A 85 -10.37 -23.28 13.47
N PRO A 86 -10.15 -22.41 14.47
CA PRO A 86 -8.84 -21.80 14.71
C PRO A 86 -7.70 -22.79 14.94
N GLY A 87 -7.99 -23.98 15.50
CA GLY A 87 -6.99 -25.02 15.76
C GLY A 87 -6.59 -25.78 14.50
N ARG A 88 -7.46 -25.79 13.48
CA ARG A 88 -7.27 -26.50 12.21
C ARG A 88 -6.92 -25.62 11.02
N ILE A 89 -6.83 -24.29 11.21
CA ILE A 89 -6.37 -23.37 10.16
C ILE A 89 -5.07 -23.91 9.56
N GLN A 90 -5.09 -24.15 8.24
CA GLN A 90 -3.97 -24.71 7.50
C GLN A 90 -3.65 -23.83 6.29
N PRO A 91 -2.74 -22.84 6.46
CA PRO A 91 -2.46 -21.86 5.42
C PRO A 91 -1.72 -22.45 4.21
N LYS A 92 -2.13 -22.08 3.00
CA LYS A 92 -1.43 -22.39 1.75
C LYS A 92 -1.22 -21.14 0.90
N LEU A 93 -0.02 -20.96 0.38
CA LEU A 93 0.28 -19.89 -0.58
C LEU A 93 0.00 -20.37 -2.01
N GLU A 94 -0.87 -19.66 -2.72
CA GLU A 94 -1.09 -19.82 -4.17
C GLU A 94 -0.56 -18.59 -4.91
N LEU A 95 0.48 -18.76 -5.73
CA LEU A 95 0.99 -17.70 -6.60
C LEU A 95 0.00 -17.44 -7.75
N ILE A 96 -0.54 -16.23 -7.78
CA ILE A 96 -1.54 -15.82 -8.76
C ILE A 96 -0.92 -15.57 -10.13
N ARG A 97 -1.56 -16.12 -11.16
CA ARG A 97 -1.31 -15.78 -12.58
C ARG A 97 -2.25 -14.66 -13.02
N SER A 98 -1.77 -13.77 -13.88
CA SER A 98 -2.61 -12.71 -14.45
C SER A 98 -3.72 -13.31 -15.34
N GLY A 99 -4.90 -12.68 -15.35
CA GLY A 99 -6.01 -13.09 -16.22
C GLY A 99 -6.80 -14.32 -15.74
N THR A 100 -6.55 -14.81 -14.53
CA THR A 100 -7.31 -15.92 -13.93
C THR A 100 -8.34 -15.42 -12.92
N TRP A 101 -9.32 -16.26 -12.57
CA TRP A 101 -10.32 -15.96 -11.54
C TRP A 101 -9.68 -15.69 -10.17
N GLN A 102 -8.52 -16.26 -9.85
CA GLN A 102 -7.77 -15.93 -8.63
C GLN A 102 -7.27 -14.49 -8.64
N SER A 103 -6.89 -13.94 -9.80
CA SER A 103 -6.57 -12.52 -9.92
C SER A 103 -7.80 -11.65 -9.72
N GLU A 104 -8.98 -12.12 -10.11
CA GLU A 104 -10.25 -11.42 -9.86
C GLU A 104 -10.64 -11.50 -8.38
N LEU A 105 -10.49 -12.66 -7.73
CA LEU A 105 -10.70 -12.85 -6.30
C LEU A 105 -9.77 -11.97 -5.47
N PHE A 106 -8.48 -11.92 -5.83
CA PHE A 106 -7.53 -11.00 -5.21
C PHE A 106 -8.00 -9.55 -5.33
N ARG A 107 -8.41 -9.12 -6.53
CA ARG A 107 -8.93 -7.75 -6.76
C ARG A 107 -10.16 -7.49 -5.90
N LEU A 108 -11.14 -8.39 -5.91
CA LEU A 108 -12.37 -8.26 -5.13
C LEU A 108 -12.07 -8.16 -3.63
N ALA A 109 -11.19 -9.03 -3.11
CA ALA A 109 -10.77 -9.00 -1.71
C ALA A 109 -10.12 -7.66 -1.33
N THR A 110 -9.28 -7.06 -2.18
CA THR A 110 -8.70 -5.73 -1.88
C THR A 110 -9.73 -4.59 -1.79
N LEU A 111 -10.89 -4.71 -2.44
CA LEU A 111 -11.97 -3.70 -2.38
C LEU A 111 -12.68 -3.66 -1.01
N SER A 112 -12.56 -4.73 -0.21
CA SER A 112 -13.07 -4.78 1.16
C SER A 112 -12.27 -3.91 2.14
N TRP A 113 -11.02 -3.57 1.81
CA TRP A 113 -10.13 -2.85 2.72
C TRP A 113 -10.36 -1.34 2.70
N SER A 114 -10.03 -0.69 3.82
CA SER A 114 -10.21 0.75 4.00
C SER A 114 -9.24 1.61 3.18
N ILE A 115 -8.12 1.04 2.73
CA ILE A 115 -7.07 1.76 1.99
C ILE A 115 -6.92 1.09 0.64
N PRO A 116 -7.22 1.80 -0.46
CA PRO A 116 -7.11 1.24 -1.80
C PRO A 116 -5.68 0.82 -2.15
N VAL A 117 -5.57 -0.30 -2.87
CA VAL A 117 -4.31 -0.86 -3.34
C VAL A 117 -3.99 -0.33 -4.73
N SER A 118 -2.75 0.10 -4.97
CA SER A 118 -2.32 0.55 -6.30
C SER A 118 -1.85 -0.61 -7.18
N ALA A 119 -2.19 -0.51 -8.47
CA ALA A 119 -1.58 -1.31 -9.52
C ALA A 119 -0.19 -0.73 -9.83
N GLY A 120 0.83 -1.13 -9.06
CA GLY A 120 2.23 -0.80 -9.36
C GLY A 120 2.74 -1.53 -10.61
N PHE A 121 3.91 -1.11 -11.09
CA PHE A 121 4.59 -1.66 -12.27
C PHE A 121 5.85 -2.44 -11.87
N GLY A 122 6.40 -3.24 -12.79
CA GLY A 122 7.65 -3.98 -12.60
C GLY A 122 7.44 -5.42 -12.12
N ARG A 123 8.36 -5.96 -11.32
CA ARG A 123 8.25 -7.29 -10.71
C ARG A 123 6.99 -7.33 -9.83
N ARG A 124 6.19 -8.39 -9.98
CA ARG A 124 4.96 -8.62 -9.21
C ARG A 124 4.79 -10.10 -8.86
N MET A 125 4.58 -10.37 -7.59
CA MET A 125 4.19 -11.68 -7.06
C MET A 125 3.00 -11.44 -6.14
N ARG A 126 1.85 -11.97 -6.52
CA ARG A 126 0.60 -11.86 -5.76
C ARG A 126 0.24 -13.25 -5.29
N TYR A 127 -0.18 -13.37 -4.03
CA TYR A 127 -0.62 -14.63 -3.46
C TYR A 127 -2.02 -14.50 -2.87
N LEU A 128 -2.82 -15.52 -3.09
CA LEU A 128 -3.91 -15.87 -2.17
C LEU A 128 -3.30 -16.70 -1.05
N VAL A 129 -3.68 -16.38 0.19
CA VAL A 129 -3.41 -17.23 1.35
C VAL A 129 -4.70 -17.97 1.65
N TRP A 130 -4.75 -19.25 1.32
CA TRP A 130 -5.90 -20.13 1.56
C TRP A 130 -5.83 -20.75 2.93
N ASP A 131 -6.98 -21.04 3.52
CA ASP A 131 -7.12 -22.03 4.58
C ASP A 131 -7.57 -23.34 3.92
N GLN A 132 -6.71 -24.36 3.95
CA GLN A 132 -7.01 -25.66 3.35
C GLN A 132 -8.10 -26.42 4.10
N HIS A 133 -8.36 -26.07 5.36
CA HIS A 133 -9.37 -26.76 6.16
C HIS A 133 -10.81 -26.46 5.70
N ASN A 134 -11.07 -25.24 5.24
CA ASN A 134 -12.41 -24.80 4.83
C ASN A 134 -12.48 -24.19 3.43
N GLU A 135 -11.36 -24.20 2.70
CA GLU A 135 -11.23 -23.69 1.33
C GLU A 135 -11.56 -22.19 1.18
N LYS A 136 -11.39 -21.40 2.25
CA LYS A 136 -11.60 -19.94 2.24
C LYS A 136 -10.28 -19.19 2.19
N ILE A 137 -10.32 -17.94 1.75
CA ILE A 137 -9.12 -17.09 1.79
C ILE A 137 -8.93 -16.48 3.19
N ILE A 138 -7.75 -16.71 3.77
CA ILE A 138 -7.25 -16.08 5.00
C ILE A 138 -6.87 -14.63 4.71
N GLY A 139 -6.21 -14.39 3.58
CA GLY A 139 -5.60 -13.10 3.30
C GLY A 139 -4.85 -13.03 1.98
N LEU A 140 -4.19 -11.90 1.80
CA LEU A 140 -3.51 -11.54 0.56
C LEU A 140 -2.08 -11.09 0.84
N ILE A 141 -1.16 -11.53 -0.01
CA ILE A 141 0.21 -11.01 -0.06
C ILE A 141 0.43 -10.46 -1.45
N ALA A 142 1.05 -9.29 -1.56
CA ALA A 142 1.63 -8.89 -2.82
C ALA A 142 2.95 -8.17 -2.64
N LEU A 143 3.93 -8.71 -3.35
CA LEU A 143 5.31 -8.27 -3.41
C LEU A 143 5.56 -7.66 -4.78
N GLY A 144 6.26 -6.53 -4.82
CA GLY A 144 6.64 -5.92 -6.08
C GLY A 144 7.89 -5.08 -5.99
N ASP A 145 8.27 -4.44 -7.10
CA ASP A 145 9.43 -3.57 -7.10
C ASP A 145 9.33 -2.51 -6.00
N PRO A 146 10.42 -2.29 -5.24
CA PRO A 146 10.39 -1.45 -4.08
C PRO A 146 10.28 0.03 -4.50
N VAL A 147 9.76 0.86 -3.60
CA VAL A 147 9.84 2.31 -3.74
C VAL A 147 11.30 2.71 -3.92
N PHE A 148 11.62 3.32 -5.05
CA PHE A 148 13.01 3.65 -5.40
C PHE A 148 13.65 4.54 -4.32
N ASN A 149 13.02 5.65 -3.97
CA ASN A 149 13.53 6.58 -2.94
C ASN A 149 12.86 6.30 -1.59
N LEU A 150 13.50 5.51 -0.74
CA LEU A 150 13.04 5.21 0.62
C LEU A 150 14.16 5.44 1.63
N LYS A 151 14.25 6.68 2.14
CA LYS A 151 15.34 7.13 3.01
C LYS A 151 15.60 6.20 4.21
N ALA A 152 14.55 5.79 4.93
CA ALA A 152 14.69 4.91 6.10
C ALA A 152 15.37 3.56 5.75
N ARG A 153 15.06 2.99 4.58
CA ARG A 153 15.70 1.76 4.10
C ARG A 153 17.15 2.02 3.73
N ASP A 154 17.39 3.09 2.97
CA ASP A 154 18.74 3.40 2.47
C ASP A 154 19.69 3.69 3.65
N GLU A 155 19.24 4.42 4.68
CA GLU A 155 19.99 4.64 5.92
C GLU A 155 20.22 3.36 6.72
N TYR A 156 19.20 2.50 6.84
CA TYR A 156 19.32 1.23 7.56
C TYR A 156 20.32 0.27 6.89
N ILE A 157 20.34 0.22 5.57
CA ILE A 157 21.26 -0.65 4.82
C ILE A 157 22.65 -0.01 4.73
N GLY A 158 22.75 1.31 4.64
CA GLY A 158 23.98 2.04 4.32
C GLY A 158 24.15 2.31 2.82
N TRP A 159 23.04 2.50 2.08
CA TRP A 159 23.06 2.78 0.65
C TRP A 159 23.20 4.27 0.34
N ASP A 160 24.10 4.57 -0.59
CA ASP A 160 24.05 5.79 -1.38
C ASP A 160 23.16 5.61 -2.64
N SER A 161 23.14 6.62 -3.51
CA SER A 161 22.32 6.59 -4.72
C SER A 161 22.75 5.53 -5.74
N GLU A 162 24.05 5.19 -5.79
CA GLU A 162 24.59 4.26 -6.77
C GLU A 162 24.42 2.81 -6.29
N ALA A 163 24.77 2.53 -5.04
CA ALA A 163 24.54 1.24 -4.39
C ALA A 163 23.06 0.85 -4.48
N ARG A 164 22.14 1.79 -4.21
CA ARG A 164 20.70 1.57 -4.35
C ARG A 164 20.29 1.15 -5.76
N ARG A 165 20.80 1.84 -6.78
CA ARG A 165 20.50 1.55 -8.20
C ARG A 165 20.92 0.12 -8.56
N GLN A 166 22.09 -0.31 -8.09
CA GLN A 166 22.64 -1.62 -8.38
C GLN A 166 21.97 -2.75 -7.58
N ARG A 167 21.59 -2.49 -6.32
CA ARG A 167 21.20 -3.53 -5.35
C ARG A 167 19.70 -3.69 -5.13
N MET A 168 18.86 -2.79 -5.67
CA MET A 168 17.39 -2.92 -5.63
C MET A 168 16.86 -4.24 -6.19
N VAL A 169 17.61 -4.92 -7.06
CA VAL A 169 17.22 -6.22 -7.61
C VAL A 169 17.11 -7.32 -6.55
N TYR A 170 17.77 -7.18 -5.39
CA TYR A 170 17.75 -8.18 -4.33
C TYR A 170 16.58 -8.02 -3.33
N ILE A 171 15.75 -6.99 -3.51
CA ILE A 171 14.67 -6.65 -2.59
C ILE A 171 13.32 -6.50 -3.31
N LEU A 172 12.23 -6.67 -2.57
CA LEU A 172 10.86 -6.34 -2.98
C LEU A 172 10.13 -5.58 -1.88
N ASP A 173 9.13 -4.79 -2.23
CA ASP A 173 8.17 -4.22 -1.28
C ASP A 173 6.92 -5.11 -1.17
N ALA A 174 6.53 -5.45 0.06
CA ALA A 174 5.19 -5.93 0.36
C ALA A 174 4.23 -4.73 0.43
N TYR A 175 3.48 -4.50 -0.64
CA TYR A 175 2.52 -3.40 -0.78
C TYR A 175 1.07 -3.83 -0.49
N VAL A 176 0.82 -5.14 -0.43
CA VAL A 176 -0.40 -5.76 0.12
C VAL A 176 0.06 -6.82 1.11
N LEU A 177 -0.39 -6.69 2.35
CA LEU A 177 -0.07 -7.67 3.38
C LEU A 177 -1.14 -7.60 4.48
N GLY A 178 -2.12 -8.50 4.40
CA GLY A 178 -3.24 -8.46 5.34
C GLY A 178 -4.19 -9.64 5.21
N ALA A 179 -4.85 -9.95 6.33
CA ALA A 179 -5.94 -10.91 6.37
C ALA A 179 -7.28 -10.25 6.00
N VAL A 180 -8.18 -11.03 5.42
CA VAL A 180 -9.57 -10.61 5.17
C VAL A 180 -10.46 -10.98 6.37
N PRO A 181 -11.63 -10.34 6.54
CA PRO A 181 -12.59 -10.78 7.55
C PRO A 181 -13.11 -12.21 7.28
N PRO A 182 -13.41 -12.99 8.33
CA PRO A 182 -13.21 -12.69 9.75
C PRO A 182 -11.81 -13.07 10.27
N TYR A 183 -10.93 -13.67 9.46
CA TYR A 183 -9.56 -14.06 9.84
C TYR A 183 -8.73 -12.90 10.41
N ASN A 184 -8.97 -11.67 9.97
CA ASN A 184 -8.30 -10.48 10.51
C ASN A 184 -8.54 -10.27 12.02
N SER A 185 -9.72 -10.63 12.54
CA SER A 185 -10.07 -10.54 13.96
C SER A 185 -9.32 -11.54 14.84
N LEU A 186 -8.89 -12.65 14.23
CA LEU A 186 -8.09 -13.74 14.78
C LEU A 186 -6.58 -13.50 14.69
N LEU A 187 -6.15 -12.28 14.39
CA LEU A 187 -4.73 -11.92 14.20
C LEU A 187 -4.05 -12.64 13.03
N CYS A 188 -4.80 -13.19 12.07
CA CYS A 188 -4.21 -13.81 10.88
C CYS A 188 -3.46 -12.80 9.99
N GLY A 189 -3.61 -11.49 10.22
CA GLY A 189 -2.72 -10.50 9.60
C GLY A 189 -1.23 -10.72 9.97
N LYS A 190 -0.95 -11.25 11.16
CA LYS A 190 0.40 -11.64 11.58
C LYS A 190 0.87 -12.91 10.87
N LEU A 191 -0.02 -13.87 10.69
CA LEU A 191 0.24 -15.07 9.89
C LEU A 191 0.63 -14.69 8.47
N VAL A 192 -0.22 -13.92 7.78
CA VAL A 192 0.01 -13.44 6.42
C VAL A 192 1.34 -12.68 6.31
N ALA A 193 1.69 -11.86 7.32
CA ALA A 193 3.00 -11.21 7.39
C ALA A 193 4.14 -12.22 7.52
N CYS A 194 4.09 -13.15 8.47
CA CYS A 194 5.12 -14.16 8.66
C CYS A 194 5.35 -15.03 7.42
N LEU A 195 4.30 -15.33 6.64
CA LEU A 195 4.39 -16.13 5.43
C LEU A 195 5.27 -15.52 4.32
N VAL A 196 5.53 -14.20 4.36
CA VAL A 196 6.51 -13.53 3.47
C VAL A 196 7.91 -14.13 3.64
N ARG A 197 8.25 -14.60 4.84
CA ARG A 197 9.56 -15.16 5.19
C ARG A 197 9.57 -16.69 5.14
N THR A 198 8.93 -17.27 4.13
CA THR A 198 8.89 -18.73 3.90
C THR A 198 9.72 -19.14 2.70
N ASP A 199 10.17 -20.39 2.69
CA ASP A 199 10.98 -20.93 1.60
C ASP A 199 10.23 -20.92 0.26
N GLN A 200 8.90 -21.06 0.28
CA GLN A 200 8.07 -20.99 -0.91
C GLN A 200 8.19 -19.63 -1.62
N VAL A 201 8.07 -18.52 -0.89
CA VAL A 201 8.22 -17.17 -1.47
C VAL A 201 9.58 -16.97 -2.12
N ARG A 202 10.65 -17.49 -1.48
CA ARG A 202 12.01 -17.46 -2.04
C ARG A 202 12.11 -18.26 -3.33
N ARG A 203 11.59 -19.50 -3.35
CA ARG A 203 11.60 -20.38 -4.54
C ARG A 203 10.80 -19.78 -5.69
N ASP A 204 9.62 -19.23 -5.41
CA ASP A 204 8.76 -18.61 -6.41
C ASP A 204 9.42 -17.37 -7.01
N PHE A 205 10.13 -16.57 -6.20
CA PHE A 205 10.92 -15.46 -6.70
C PHE A 205 12.06 -15.96 -7.60
N GLN A 206 12.80 -16.97 -7.17
CA GLN A 206 13.92 -17.53 -7.93
C GLN A 206 13.44 -18.11 -9.27
N SER A 207 12.31 -18.81 -9.28
CA SER A 207 11.70 -19.36 -10.50
C SER A 207 11.28 -18.26 -11.46
N LYS A 208 10.62 -17.22 -10.95
CA LYS A 208 10.07 -16.14 -11.79
C LYS A 208 11.12 -15.11 -12.25
N TYR A 209 12.11 -14.81 -11.40
CA TYR A 209 13.04 -13.70 -11.62
C TYR A 209 14.53 -14.06 -11.58
N GLY A 210 14.88 -15.30 -11.22
CA GLY A 210 16.25 -15.68 -10.94
C GLY A 210 17.21 -15.56 -12.13
N GLN A 211 16.69 -15.63 -13.36
CA GLN A 211 17.46 -15.51 -14.59
C GLN A 211 17.10 -14.26 -15.42
N THR A 212 16.31 -13.34 -14.87
CA THR A 212 15.79 -12.20 -15.65
C THR A 212 16.89 -11.20 -16.02
N ILE A 213 16.80 -10.71 -17.25
CA ILE A 213 17.61 -9.62 -17.80
C ILE A 213 16.90 -8.30 -17.51
N GLY A 214 17.62 -7.31 -16.98
CA GLY A 214 17.03 -6.00 -16.70
C GLY A 214 16.62 -5.27 -17.99
N ILE A 215 15.38 -4.79 -18.09
CA ILE A 215 14.89 -4.09 -19.30
C ILE A 215 15.73 -2.84 -19.61
N ILE A 216 16.12 -2.09 -18.58
CA ILE A 216 16.90 -0.85 -18.74
C ILE A 216 18.39 -1.14 -18.88
N SER A 217 18.92 -2.06 -18.06
CA SER A 217 20.36 -2.33 -18.03
C SER A 217 20.81 -3.36 -19.07
N GLN A 218 19.90 -4.13 -19.68
CA GLN A 218 20.16 -5.25 -20.59
C GLN A 218 21.10 -6.35 -20.04
N GLU A 219 21.35 -6.34 -18.72
CA GLU A 219 22.22 -7.31 -18.03
C GLU A 219 21.43 -8.41 -17.31
N ALA A 220 21.96 -9.64 -17.32
CA ALA A 220 21.46 -10.77 -16.55
C ALA A 220 21.76 -10.59 -15.05
N LYS A 221 20.74 -10.33 -14.23
CA LYS A 221 20.95 -9.89 -12.85
C LYS A 221 21.12 -11.00 -11.81
N ARG A 222 20.97 -12.28 -12.19
CA ARG A 222 21.01 -13.46 -11.30
C ARG A 222 20.34 -13.18 -9.94
N ALA A 223 19.11 -12.65 -10.00
CA ALA A 223 18.45 -12.02 -8.87
C ALA A 223 18.18 -13.03 -7.75
N LYS A 224 18.42 -12.64 -6.49
CA LYS A 224 18.06 -13.43 -5.31
C LYS A 224 17.29 -12.52 -4.35
N LEU A 225 16.12 -12.95 -3.88
CA LEU A 225 15.37 -12.20 -2.88
C LEU A 225 16.02 -12.41 -1.51
N VAL A 226 16.58 -11.36 -0.92
CA VAL A 226 17.24 -11.44 0.40
C VAL A 226 16.50 -10.65 1.47
N MET A 227 15.70 -9.65 1.08
CA MET A 227 14.95 -8.79 1.98
C MET A 227 13.63 -8.36 1.33
N VAL A 228 12.58 -8.28 2.13
CA VAL A 228 11.33 -7.62 1.77
C VAL A 228 11.13 -6.41 2.67
N THR A 229 10.77 -5.27 2.10
CA THR A 229 10.40 -4.06 2.84
C THR A 229 8.90 -3.85 2.85
N THR A 230 8.36 -3.19 3.87
CA THR A 230 6.96 -2.75 3.87
C THR A 230 6.81 -1.46 4.64
N SER A 231 5.74 -0.72 4.34
CA SER A 231 5.37 0.47 5.10
C SER A 231 3.98 0.28 5.68
N SER A 232 3.78 0.75 6.91
CA SER A 232 2.47 0.74 7.53
C SER A 232 1.48 1.65 6.81
N ALA A 233 0.18 1.34 6.91
CA ALA A 233 -0.82 2.08 6.14
C ALA A 233 -1.28 3.40 6.82
N LEU A 234 -1.36 3.42 8.16
CA LEU A 234 -1.91 4.53 8.97
C LEU A 234 -0.95 4.97 10.10
N GLY A 235 0.34 5.16 9.82
CA GLY A 235 1.35 5.36 10.88
C GLY A 235 1.65 4.05 11.62
N ARG A 236 2.02 4.04 12.91
CA ARG A 236 2.45 2.80 13.60
C ARG A 236 1.51 1.59 13.39
N SER A 237 2.08 0.44 13.01
CA SER A 237 1.35 -0.79 12.68
C SER A 237 1.36 -1.81 13.83
N SER A 238 0.19 -2.18 14.35
CA SER A 238 0.09 -3.27 15.34
C SER A 238 0.32 -4.66 14.72
N VAL A 239 0.20 -4.80 13.41
CA VAL A 239 0.41 -6.08 12.69
C VAL A 239 1.89 -6.42 12.67
N TYR A 240 2.75 -5.45 12.38
CA TYR A 240 4.19 -5.68 12.22
C TYR A 240 5.00 -5.55 13.51
N ASN A 241 4.43 -4.86 14.51
CA ASN A 241 5.09 -4.71 15.79
C ASN A 241 5.14 -6.04 16.55
N ARG A 242 6.34 -6.36 17.07
CA ARG A 242 6.61 -7.57 17.86
C ARG A 242 6.30 -8.87 17.10
N LEU A 243 6.50 -8.88 15.78
CA LEU A 243 6.49 -10.08 14.94
C LEU A 243 7.75 -10.93 15.18
N LYS A 244 7.87 -11.46 16.40
CA LYS A 244 8.96 -12.33 16.83
C LYS A 244 8.38 -13.65 17.32
N ILE A 245 8.89 -14.77 16.82
CA ILE A 245 8.48 -16.13 17.21
C ILE A 245 9.72 -17.00 17.34
N ASN A 246 9.86 -17.72 18.46
CA ASN A 246 10.99 -18.60 18.76
C ASN A 246 12.37 -17.94 18.53
N GLY A 247 12.53 -16.70 18.97
CA GLY A 247 13.78 -15.96 18.81
C GLY A 247 13.97 -15.29 17.44
N GLU A 248 13.26 -15.73 16.39
CA GLU A 248 13.35 -15.18 15.04
C GLU A 248 12.44 -13.95 14.88
N GLU A 249 12.99 -12.86 14.34
CA GLU A 249 12.28 -11.62 14.07
C GLU A 249 11.87 -11.58 12.59
N TYR A 250 10.56 -11.60 12.32
CA TYR A 250 10.03 -11.61 10.96
C TYR A 250 9.97 -10.21 10.35
N PHE A 251 9.65 -9.19 11.14
CA PHE A 251 9.67 -7.78 10.72
C PHE A 251 10.30 -6.91 11.79
N ARG A 252 11.28 -6.10 11.38
CA ARG A 252 11.96 -5.11 12.21
C ARG A 252 11.58 -3.71 11.77
N SER A 253 11.24 -2.82 12.71
CA SER A 253 11.05 -1.39 12.41
C SER A 253 12.41 -0.73 12.17
N ILE A 254 12.53 0.01 11.06
CA ILE A 254 13.77 0.67 10.61
C ILE A 254 13.62 2.18 10.46
N GLY A 255 12.53 2.75 10.98
CA GLY A 255 12.27 4.19 10.95
C GLY A 255 10.96 4.55 10.27
N PHE A 256 10.88 5.80 9.80
CA PHE A 256 9.63 6.38 9.29
C PHE A 256 9.85 7.11 7.96
N THR A 257 8.83 7.09 7.10
CA THR A 257 8.81 7.92 5.89
C THR A 257 8.69 9.40 6.23
N GLY A 258 9.15 10.30 5.35
CA GLY A 258 9.03 11.75 5.54
C GLY A 258 7.60 12.34 5.42
N GLY A 259 6.60 11.53 5.08
CA GLY A 259 5.20 11.96 4.95
C GLY A 259 4.94 12.84 3.72
N TRP A 260 5.53 12.47 2.58
CA TRP A 260 5.33 13.10 1.29
C TRP A 260 4.43 12.25 0.39
N GLY A 261 3.47 12.88 -0.27
CA GLY A 261 2.54 12.16 -1.15
C GLY A 261 1.39 13.01 -1.67
N HIS A 262 0.65 12.44 -2.62
CA HIS A 262 -0.44 13.12 -3.33
C HIS A 262 -1.83 12.53 -3.03
N PHE A 263 -1.97 11.63 -2.04
CA PHE A 263 -3.27 11.00 -1.76
C PHE A 263 -4.34 12.01 -1.33
N HIS A 264 -3.92 13.17 -0.83
CA HIS A 264 -4.83 14.23 -0.47
C HIS A 264 -5.26 15.05 -1.68
N VAL A 265 -4.78 14.78 -2.91
CA VAL A 265 -5.18 15.48 -4.14
C VAL A 265 -6.12 14.56 -4.94
N PRO A 266 -7.44 14.82 -4.93
CA PRO A 266 -8.41 14.00 -5.66
C PRO A 266 -8.20 14.12 -7.18
N ASP A 267 -8.73 13.17 -7.94
CA ASP A 267 -8.48 13.06 -9.38
C ASP A 267 -8.96 14.26 -10.17
N ASP A 268 -10.13 14.79 -9.84
CA ASP A 268 -10.69 16.01 -10.44
C ASP A 268 -9.77 17.23 -10.25
N LEU A 269 -9.22 17.43 -9.05
CA LEU A 269 -8.25 18.49 -8.78
C LEU A 269 -6.93 18.23 -9.50
N PHE A 270 -6.50 16.98 -9.61
CA PHE A 270 -5.31 16.62 -10.37
C PHE A 270 -5.44 16.96 -11.85
N TRP A 271 -6.59 16.67 -12.46
CA TRP A 271 -6.87 17.01 -13.86
C TRP A 271 -6.85 18.51 -14.08
N ASP A 272 -7.47 19.30 -13.20
CA ASP A 272 -7.38 20.77 -13.24
C ASP A 272 -5.93 21.28 -13.21
N LEU A 273 -5.09 20.73 -12.33
CA LEU A 273 -3.67 21.09 -12.24
C LEU A 273 -2.92 20.75 -13.54
N ARG A 274 -3.26 19.61 -14.16
CA ARG A 274 -2.67 19.19 -15.43
C ARG A 274 -3.12 20.08 -16.59
N GLU A 275 -4.40 20.43 -16.65
CA GLU A 275 -4.93 21.36 -17.66
C GLU A 275 -4.31 22.75 -17.53
N TYR A 276 -4.09 23.22 -16.29
CA TYR A 276 -3.36 24.45 -16.03
C TYR A 276 -1.93 24.39 -16.59
N LEU A 277 -1.17 23.33 -16.26
CA LEU A 277 0.18 23.13 -16.80
C LEU A 277 0.20 23.03 -18.32
N ARG A 278 -0.84 22.44 -18.94
CA ARG A 278 -0.99 22.40 -20.40
C ARG A 278 -1.20 23.80 -20.98
N GLY A 279 -2.04 24.61 -20.34
CA GLY A 279 -2.30 25.99 -20.76
C GLY A 279 -1.06 26.88 -20.77
N ILE A 280 -0.07 26.59 -19.91
CA ILE A 280 1.21 27.33 -19.86
C ILE A 280 2.36 26.61 -20.59
N GLY A 281 2.09 25.50 -21.29
CA GLY A 281 3.10 24.77 -22.07
C GLY A 281 4.18 24.05 -21.24
N HIS A 282 3.89 23.68 -19.99
CA HIS A 282 4.91 23.12 -19.09
C HIS A 282 5.32 21.68 -19.47
N LYS A 283 6.62 21.37 -19.43
CA LYS A 283 7.21 20.07 -19.87
C LYS A 283 6.62 18.82 -19.21
N TYR A 284 6.20 18.92 -17.95
CA TYR A 284 5.66 17.79 -17.18
C TYR A 284 4.23 17.35 -17.55
N VAL A 285 3.59 17.99 -18.53
CA VAL A 285 2.25 17.60 -19.03
C VAL A 285 2.28 16.25 -19.75
N ASN A 286 3.42 15.94 -20.39
CA ASN A 286 3.59 14.78 -21.28
C ASN A 286 4.49 13.68 -20.70
N SER A 287 5.13 13.89 -19.56
CA SER A 287 6.06 12.92 -18.94
C SER A 287 5.32 11.82 -18.15
N HIS A 288 4.59 10.97 -18.87
CA HIS A 288 3.83 9.83 -18.35
C HIS A 288 4.16 8.51 -19.06
N ALA A 289 5.20 8.50 -19.90
CA ALA A 289 5.62 7.33 -20.65
C ALA A 289 6.43 6.35 -19.79
N PHE A 290 6.51 5.09 -20.24
CA PHE A 290 7.38 4.10 -19.62
C PHE A 290 8.84 4.58 -19.66
N GLY A 291 9.49 4.68 -18.50
CA GLY A 291 10.83 5.27 -18.36
C GLY A 291 10.86 6.61 -17.62
N ASP A 292 9.74 7.36 -17.57
CA ASP A 292 9.67 8.65 -16.88
C ASP A 292 9.64 8.52 -15.34
N GLY A 293 9.53 7.30 -14.84
CA GLY A 293 9.54 6.96 -13.42
C GLY A 293 8.18 7.13 -12.71
N PRO A 294 7.95 6.37 -11.63
CA PRO A 294 6.62 6.20 -11.01
C PRO A 294 6.05 7.45 -10.32
N ASN A 295 6.86 8.50 -10.15
CA ASN A 295 6.50 9.73 -9.45
C ASN A 295 5.87 10.80 -10.34
N TRP A 296 5.47 10.48 -11.57
CA TRP A 296 4.95 11.46 -12.53
C TRP A 296 3.83 12.31 -11.96
N ARG A 297 2.81 11.70 -11.34
CA ARG A 297 1.69 12.42 -10.73
C ARG A 297 2.14 13.40 -9.66
N LEU A 298 3.08 12.98 -8.80
CA LEU A 298 3.64 13.83 -7.75
C LEU A 298 4.45 14.98 -8.35
N ARG A 299 5.23 14.74 -9.41
CA ARG A 299 6.00 15.77 -10.13
C ARG A 299 5.08 16.77 -10.83
N THR A 300 4.02 16.30 -11.50
CA THR A 300 3.02 17.15 -12.16
C THR A 300 2.33 18.04 -11.13
N ILE A 301 1.88 17.49 -10.00
CA ILE A 301 1.28 18.29 -8.93
C ILE A 301 2.27 19.31 -8.37
N ARG A 302 3.52 18.89 -8.10
CA ARG A 302 4.55 19.79 -7.57
C ARG A 302 4.79 20.97 -8.51
N ALA A 303 4.99 20.69 -9.79
CA ALA A 303 5.18 21.73 -10.80
C ALA A 303 3.99 22.68 -10.88
N ALA A 304 2.75 22.16 -10.88
CA ALA A 304 1.56 23.01 -10.90
C ALA A 304 1.46 23.89 -9.65
N LEU A 305 1.80 23.36 -8.47
CA LEU A 305 1.81 24.12 -7.23
C LEU A 305 2.87 25.22 -7.24
N ASP A 306 4.09 24.91 -7.71
CA ASP A 306 5.19 25.86 -7.82
C ASP A 306 4.82 27.03 -8.76
N GLU A 307 4.27 26.73 -9.95
CA GLU A 307 3.78 27.74 -10.92
C GLU A 307 2.63 28.58 -10.37
N LEU A 308 1.74 27.98 -9.58
CA LEU A 308 0.66 28.71 -8.91
C LEU A 308 1.15 29.50 -7.68
N GLY A 309 2.44 29.50 -7.37
CA GLY A 309 3.04 30.23 -6.24
C GLY A 309 2.72 29.63 -4.88
N PHE A 310 2.37 28.34 -4.83
CA PHE A 310 2.30 27.60 -3.58
C PHE A 310 3.68 27.04 -3.23
N ARG A 311 3.95 26.87 -1.93
CA ARG A 311 5.17 26.19 -1.49
C ARG A 311 5.04 24.69 -1.74
N GLY A 312 6.14 24.07 -2.16
CA GLY A 312 6.21 22.63 -2.44
C GLY A 312 5.95 21.73 -1.23
N ASP A 313 5.98 22.26 0.00
CA ASP A 313 5.67 21.54 1.25
C ASP A 313 4.19 21.19 1.42
N LEU A 314 3.29 21.69 0.55
CA LEU A 314 1.89 21.23 0.48
C LEU A 314 1.78 19.73 0.19
N LEU A 315 2.77 19.14 -0.48
CA LEU A 315 2.83 17.69 -0.70
C LEU A 315 3.26 16.91 0.55
N ARG A 316 3.72 17.61 1.60
CA ARG A 316 4.06 17.03 2.89
C ARG A 316 2.81 16.99 3.77
N HIS A 317 2.05 15.92 3.62
CA HIS A 317 0.83 15.67 4.40
C HIS A 317 1.10 15.25 5.85
N GLY A 318 2.36 15.09 6.26
CA GLY A 318 2.75 14.83 7.66
C GLY A 318 2.52 13.40 8.16
N ILE A 319 1.69 12.60 7.47
CA ILE A 319 1.53 11.17 7.78
C ILE A 319 2.83 10.40 7.57
N GLN A 320 3.55 10.15 8.66
CA GLN A 320 4.73 9.32 8.66
C GLN A 320 4.34 7.84 8.79
N ARG A 321 4.61 7.04 7.76
CA ARG A 321 4.44 5.59 7.78
C ARG A 321 5.70 4.95 8.36
N GLU A 322 5.51 4.02 9.28
CA GLU A 322 6.59 3.23 9.84
C GLU A 322 7.06 2.23 8.79
N VAL A 323 8.37 2.12 8.61
CA VAL A 323 9.00 1.26 7.61
C VAL A 323 9.58 0.05 8.31
N PHE A 324 9.34 -1.13 7.74
CA PHE A 324 9.81 -2.39 8.27
C PHE A 324 10.61 -3.18 7.24
N THR A 325 11.56 -3.98 7.72
CA THR A 325 12.32 -4.94 6.92
C THR A 325 12.02 -6.36 7.39
N CYS A 326 11.87 -7.27 6.44
CA CYS A 326 11.79 -8.71 6.62
C CYS A 326 12.99 -9.34 5.93
N ASN A 327 13.95 -9.84 6.70
CA ASN A 327 15.16 -10.46 6.15
C ASN A 327 14.88 -11.94 5.88
N LEU A 328 14.95 -12.34 4.61
CA LEU A 328 14.86 -13.76 4.22
C LEU A 328 16.22 -14.45 4.42
N ALA A 329 17.31 -13.74 4.13
CA ALA A 329 18.67 -14.22 4.37
C ALA A 329 19.23 -13.64 5.68
N THR A 330 19.92 -14.45 6.48
CA THR A 330 20.54 -14.00 7.74
C THR A 330 21.65 -12.97 7.51
N ASN A 331 22.31 -13.04 6.35
CA ASN A 331 23.31 -12.08 5.89
C ASN A 331 22.77 -11.05 4.88
N ALA A 332 21.46 -10.78 4.86
CA ALA A 332 20.82 -9.89 3.89
C ALA A 332 21.53 -8.53 3.78
N THR A 333 21.81 -7.85 4.90
CA THR A 333 22.49 -6.54 4.87
C THR A 333 23.89 -6.61 4.26
N LYS A 334 24.68 -7.65 4.57
CA LYS A 334 26.01 -7.87 3.98
C LYS A 334 25.95 -8.10 2.46
N ILE A 335 24.92 -8.79 1.98
CA ILE A 335 24.66 -8.96 0.54
C ILE A 335 24.31 -7.62 -0.11
N LEU A 336 23.47 -6.83 0.56
CA LEU A 336 23.00 -5.54 0.05
C LEU A 336 24.10 -4.48 0.07
N LEU A 337 25.06 -4.56 0.98
CA LEU A 337 26.29 -3.75 1.00
C LEU A 337 27.34 -4.23 -0.04
N GLY A 338 27.18 -5.43 -0.59
CA GLY A 338 28.15 -6.01 -1.53
C GLY A 338 29.34 -6.69 -0.87
N GLU A 339 29.40 -6.76 0.45
CA GLU A 339 30.42 -7.46 1.25
C GLU A 339 30.38 -8.98 1.04
N GLN A 340 29.20 -9.52 0.74
CA GLN A 340 28.99 -10.93 0.46
C GLN A 340 28.19 -11.13 -0.83
N LYS A 341 28.36 -12.30 -1.48
CA LYS A 341 27.68 -12.65 -2.74
C LYS A 341 26.65 -13.77 -2.62
N ARG A 342 26.76 -14.63 -1.59
CA ARG A 342 25.91 -15.81 -1.42
C ARG A 342 24.98 -15.61 -0.20
N PRO A 343 23.66 -15.54 -0.39
CA PRO A 343 22.72 -15.42 0.72
C PRO A 343 22.64 -16.72 1.52
N ILE A 344 22.47 -16.60 2.84
CA ILE A 344 22.35 -17.70 3.79
C ILE A 344 20.90 -17.75 4.29
N PHE A 345 20.18 -18.82 3.95
CA PHE A 345 18.76 -18.99 4.29
C PHE A 345 18.52 -19.99 5.43
N SER A 346 19.49 -20.18 6.33
CA SER A 346 19.47 -21.25 7.34
C SER A 346 18.29 -21.19 8.32
N THR A 347 17.66 -20.02 8.49
CA THR A 347 16.54 -19.84 9.41
C THR A 347 15.19 -19.66 8.69
N ILE A 348 15.14 -19.87 7.37
CA ILE A 348 13.88 -19.88 6.62
C ILE A 348 13.12 -21.17 6.89
N LYS A 349 11.79 -21.09 6.91
CA LYS A 349 10.92 -22.22 7.26
C LYS A 349 9.90 -22.50 6.16
N SER A 350 9.30 -23.67 6.19
CA SER A 350 8.15 -23.99 5.33
C SER A 350 6.93 -23.15 5.72
N VAL A 351 5.91 -23.13 4.84
CA VAL A 351 4.62 -22.50 5.15
C VAL A 351 3.98 -23.17 6.36
N ASP A 352 4.02 -24.51 6.44
CA ASP A 352 3.41 -25.28 7.53
C ASP A 352 4.08 -24.99 8.88
N GLU A 353 5.42 -25.01 8.92
CA GLU A 353 6.17 -24.70 10.15
C GLU A 353 5.86 -23.30 10.67
N VAL A 354 5.86 -22.28 9.80
CA VAL A 354 5.54 -20.89 10.19
C VAL A 354 4.10 -20.79 10.65
N SER A 355 3.19 -21.50 9.98
CA SER A 355 1.76 -21.46 10.28
C SER A 355 1.46 -22.04 11.65
N GLU A 356 2.05 -23.17 12.01
CA GLU A 356 1.88 -23.78 13.33
C GLU A 356 2.37 -22.85 14.44
N LEU A 357 3.58 -22.30 14.27
CA LEU A 357 4.17 -21.35 15.22
C LEU A 357 3.31 -20.10 15.44
N VAL A 358 2.67 -19.58 14.38
CA VAL A 358 1.76 -18.44 14.48
C VAL A 358 0.43 -18.84 15.11
N LYS A 359 -0.10 -20.00 14.73
CA LYS A 359 -1.40 -20.51 15.20
C LYS A 359 -1.40 -20.69 16.71
N GLU A 360 -0.40 -21.39 17.24
CA GLU A 360 -0.21 -21.60 18.68
C GLU A 360 0.00 -20.28 19.43
N ARG A 361 0.85 -19.39 18.89
CA ARG A 361 1.24 -18.16 19.58
C ARG A 361 0.14 -17.10 19.61
N TRP A 362 -0.65 -16.99 18.54
CA TRP A 362 -1.56 -15.86 18.36
C TRP A 362 -3.00 -16.24 18.03
N ILE A 363 -3.24 -17.18 17.12
CA ILE A 363 -4.58 -17.41 16.58
C ILE A 363 -5.47 -18.15 17.59
N VAL A 364 -5.03 -19.31 18.08
CA VAL A 364 -5.81 -20.10 19.05
C VAL A 364 -6.06 -19.33 20.36
N PRO A 365 -5.04 -18.69 21.00
CA PRO A 365 -5.27 -17.88 22.19
C PRO A 365 -6.11 -16.63 21.93
N ARG A 366 -6.15 -16.12 20.68
CA ARG A 366 -7.02 -15.00 20.32
C ARG A 366 -8.47 -15.45 20.22
N ALA A 367 -8.73 -16.57 19.56
CA ALA A 367 -10.07 -17.13 19.41
C ALA A 367 -10.72 -17.39 20.77
N GLY A 368 -9.99 -18.01 21.70
CA GLY A 368 -10.49 -18.27 23.06
C GLY A 368 -10.79 -16.99 23.86
N ARG A 369 -10.02 -15.91 23.66
CA ARG A 369 -10.24 -14.63 24.35
C ARG A 369 -11.29 -13.73 23.70
N LYS A 370 -11.51 -13.85 22.39
CA LYS A 370 -12.41 -13.02 21.59
C LYS A 370 -13.15 -13.86 20.54
N PRO A 371 -14.23 -14.57 20.94
CA PRO A 371 -14.97 -15.47 20.07
C PRO A 371 -15.92 -14.74 19.09
N ASP A 372 -16.04 -13.41 19.15
CA ASP A 372 -16.95 -12.58 18.32
C ASP A 372 -16.83 -12.83 16.81
N TYR A 373 -15.68 -13.36 16.35
CA TYR A 373 -15.46 -13.72 14.96
C TYR A 373 -16.50 -14.73 14.44
N VAL A 374 -17.03 -15.60 15.30
CA VAL A 374 -18.03 -16.62 14.96
C VAL A 374 -19.32 -15.98 14.43
N GLY A 375 -19.69 -14.80 14.94
CA GLY A 375 -20.87 -14.06 14.51
C GLY A 375 -20.72 -13.31 13.17
N TRP A 376 -19.55 -13.37 12.53
CA TRP A 376 -19.36 -12.78 11.21
C TRP A 376 -20.02 -13.63 10.14
N ASP A 377 -20.84 -13.02 9.29
CA ASP A 377 -21.40 -13.68 8.11
C ASP A 377 -20.81 -13.11 6.81
N VAL A 378 -20.73 -13.94 5.77
CA VAL A 378 -20.29 -13.51 4.43
C VAL A 378 -21.12 -12.35 3.87
N VAL A 379 -22.39 -12.20 4.27
CA VAL A 379 -23.22 -11.03 3.93
C VAL A 379 -22.61 -9.74 4.51
N ASN A 380 -21.94 -9.79 5.66
CA ASN A 380 -21.21 -8.62 6.18
C ASN A 380 -20.06 -8.21 5.26
N PHE A 381 -19.40 -9.18 4.61
CA PHE A 381 -18.38 -8.89 3.60
C PHE A 381 -18.98 -8.20 2.37
N GLU A 382 -20.13 -8.69 1.88
CA GLU A 382 -20.85 -8.01 0.80
C GLU A 382 -21.21 -6.57 1.17
N ASN A 383 -21.71 -6.37 2.40
CA ASN A 383 -22.09 -5.06 2.92
C ASN A 383 -20.89 -4.11 3.02
N LEU A 384 -19.69 -4.59 3.36
CA LEU A 384 -18.48 -3.76 3.34
C LEU A 384 -18.18 -3.19 1.95
N ILE A 385 -18.41 -3.97 0.90
CA ILE A 385 -18.20 -3.55 -0.48
C ILE A 385 -19.34 -2.64 -0.93
N LYS A 386 -20.60 -3.05 -0.72
CA LYS A 386 -21.81 -2.30 -1.13
C LYS A 386 -21.95 -0.96 -0.41
N ALA A 387 -21.71 -0.89 0.90
CA ALA A 387 -21.80 0.36 1.66
C ALA A 387 -20.82 1.43 1.15
N GLY A 388 -19.65 1.02 0.67
CA GLY A 388 -18.71 1.95 0.05
C GLY A 388 -19.14 2.48 -1.32
N ILE A 389 -20.04 1.77 -2.02
CA ILE A 389 -20.70 2.24 -3.24
C ILE A 389 -21.83 3.23 -2.88
N SER A 390 -22.66 2.90 -1.88
CA SER A 390 -23.84 3.69 -1.51
C SER A 390 -23.55 4.98 -0.71
N ALA A 391 -22.40 5.09 -0.04
CA ALA A 391 -22.05 6.23 0.82
C ALA A 391 -21.98 7.60 0.10
N GLN A 392 -22.03 7.64 -1.23
CA GLN A 392 -22.02 8.88 -2.02
C GLN A 392 -23.43 9.36 -2.44
N ILE A 393 -24.45 8.50 -2.48
CA ILE A 393 -25.82 8.91 -2.88
C ILE A 393 -26.34 9.99 -1.90
N ARG A 394 -26.15 9.78 -0.59
CA ARG A 394 -26.51 10.76 0.44
C ARG A 394 -25.60 12.00 0.51
N GLY A 395 -24.41 11.94 -0.07
CA GLY A 395 -23.45 13.07 -0.07
C GLY A 395 -23.63 14.05 -1.24
N LEU A 396 -24.38 13.66 -2.26
CA LEU A 396 -24.74 14.51 -3.41
C LEU A 396 -26.07 15.24 -3.16
N GLU A 397 -27.04 14.59 -2.52
CA GLU A 397 -28.32 15.23 -2.14
C GLU A 397 -28.14 16.38 -1.14
N SER A 398 -27.14 16.33 -0.26
CA SER A 398 -26.85 17.41 0.70
C SER A 398 -26.08 18.61 0.11
N LYS A 399 -25.64 18.55 -1.15
CA LYS A 399 -24.95 19.68 -1.82
C LYS A 399 -25.87 20.51 -2.71
N TYR A 400 -27.14 20.12 -2.83
CA TYR A 400 -28.15 20.81 -3.64
C TYR A 400 -29.47 21.06 -2.89
N CYS A 401 -29.46 20.99 -1.57
CA CYS A 401 -30.51 21.55 -0.70
C CYS A 401 -29.94 22.66 0.16
#